data_AF-A0A7X6VEI7-F1
#
_entry.id   AF-A0A7X6VEI7-F1
#
_cell.length_a   1.000
_cell.length_b   1.000
_cell.length_c   1.000
_cell.angle_alpha   90.00
_cell.angle_beta   90.00
_cell.angle_gamma   90.00
#
_symmetry.space_group_name_H-M   'P 1'
#
loop_
_entity.id
_entity.type
_entity.pdbx_description
1 polymer ?
#
loop_
_entity_poly.entity_id
_entity_poly.type
_entity_poly.pdbx_seq_one_letter_code
_entity_poly.pdbx_strand_id
1 'polypeptide(L)'
;MATVDIFQEAKKTDMFIGRPFYLDFDKAYLLITDAWKEKVGGIPQGTFLLAFYENENDSIDECLLLRAIRPAKLPTDNDVIASMVEYYKDNLNTSGKKNQLDDFTKYTFSFSGLECRVLGTFFKDKAGKIQFGADVENFYSAHNYVAYKPVGKVLEQIVNFRDGSSIGSSTDYRIGKIRYSSSLRFQEKQTDVPVYISPSDFLGKRTALFGMTRTGKSNTLKKIIESTTEISKKAKSTSATADLVDVTEAIIQFEDNGLPKYKVGQIIFDMNGEYANVNLQDEGTAIFEKYKDITTRYSVLDKPDFKVLKVNFFKEIAVGFELICSLLADEGGDYIKSFLAVDLQEPDTSNKSAYTRWQRKSAAYQCCLKSAGFTVPVNHKVSFMGNKDINSKIIDGKEIDPSRGIRLDEATSFWTWVAENQDDAFFTEYKRKNGHEWIDEDLKAILVF
;
A
#
# COMPACT_ATOMS: atom_id res chain seq x y z
N MET A 1 4.28 -24.62 -5.70
CA MET A 1 2.87 -24.65 -5.26
C MET A 1 2.32 -26.02 -5.54
N ALA A 2 1.41 -26.52 -4.70
CA ALA A 2 0.92 -27.89 -4.83
C ALA A 2 -0.19 -28.00 -5.89
N THR A 3 0.12 -28.47 -7.10
CA THR A 3 -0.90 -28.93 -8.05
C THR A 3 -1.40 -30.30 -7.62
N VAL A 4 -2.62 -30.38 -7.12
CA VAL A 4 -3.28 -31.60 -6.68
C VAL A 4 -4.61 -31.76 -7.43
N ASP A 5 -5.08 -32.99 -7.60
CA ASP A 5 -6.47 -33.21 -8.00
C ASP A 5 -7.36 -33.23 -6.75
N ILE A 6 -8.17 -32.18 -6.56
CA ILE A 6 -9.09 -32.07 -5.42
C ILE A 6 -10.11 -33.22 -5.40
N PHE A 7 -10.48 -33.77 -6.56
CA PHE A 7 -11.51 -34.80 -6.65
C PHE A 7 -11.00 -36.18 -6.22
N GLN A 8 -9.69 -36.38 -6.24
CA GLN A 8 -9.02 -37.60 -5.78
C GLN A 8 -8.50 -37.45 -4.36
N GLU A 9 -7.73 -36.40 -4.07
CA GLU A 9 -6.99 -36.28 -2.82
C GLU A 9 -7.86 -35.84 -1.63
N ALA A 10 -9.04 -35.23 -1.88
CA ALA A 10 -9.94 -34.81 -0.82
C ALA A 10 -10.82 -35.94 -0.26
N LYS A 11 -11.18 -36.95 -1.08
CA LYS A 11 -12.08 -38.07 -0.71
C LYS A 11 -11.43 -39.12 0.22
N LYS A 12 -10.41 -38.73 1.00
CA LYS A 12 -9.75 -39.65 1.94
C LYS A 12 -10.66 -39.95 3.12
N THR A 13 -10.78 -41.22 3.49
CA THR A 13 -11.60 -41.68 4.63
C THR A 13 -11.21 -41.02 5.95
N ASP A 14 -9.96 -40.59 6.10
CA ASP A 14 -9.50 -39.87 7.28
C ASP A 14 -9.97 -38.42 7.35
N MET A 15 -10.43 -37.86 6.22
CA MET A 15 -10.93 -36.50 6.10
C MET A 15 -12.46 -36.42 6.12
N PHE A 16 -13.15 -37.56 6.20
CA PHE A 16 -14.61 -37.61 6.29
C PHE A 16 -15.12 -36.89 7.55
N ILE A 17 -16.15 -36.05 7.39
CA ILE A 17 -16.73 -35.30 8.50
C ILE A 17 -18.24 -35.50 8.69
N GLY A 18 -18.95 -36.06 7.71
CA GLY A 18 -20.39 -36.29 7.82
C GLY A 18 -21.13 -36.24 6.49
N ARG A 19 -22.46 -36.29 6.58
CA ARG A 19 -23.38 -36.26 5.42
C ARG A 19 -24.38 -35.13 5.60
N PRO A 20 -24.75 -34.39 4.53
CA PRO A 20 -25.78 -33.38 4.63
C PRO A 20 -27.17 -34.04 4.70
N PHE A 21 -27.99 -33.55 5.61
CA PHE A 21 -29.42 -33.88 5.70
C PHE A 21 -30.31 -32.78 5.10
N TYR A 22 -29.72 -31.63 4.77
CA TYR A 22 -30.37 -30.53 4.08
C TYR A 22 -29.34 -29.81 3.19
N LEU A 23 -29.77 -29.37 2.02
CA LEU A 23 -28.97 -28.63 1.06
C LEU A 23 -29.89 -27.73 0.22
N ASP A 24 -29.50 -26.47 0.07
CA ASP A 24 -30.05 -25.50 -0.87
C ASP A 24 -28.90 -24.69 -1.52
N PHE A 25 -29.21 -23.65 -2.29
CA PHE A 25 -28.21 -22.82 -2.98
C PHE A 25 -27.30 -22.00 -2.03
N ASP A 26 -27.76 -21.72 -0.81
CA ASP A 26 -27.08 -20.85 0.16
C ASP A 26 -26.49 -21.63 1.35
N LYS A 27 -27.09 -22.77 1.71
CA LYS A 27 -26.90 -23.47 2.98
C LYS A 27 -26.87 -24.99 2.81
N ALA A 28 -26.06 -25.61 3.65
CA ALA A 28 -26.07 -27.05 3.87
C ALA A 28 -26.09 -27.34 5.36
N TYR A 29 -26.90 -28.30 5.80
CA TYR A 29 -26.87 -28.80 7.17
C TYR A 29 -26.29 -30.21 7.19
N LEU A 30 -25.19 -30.37 7.91
CA LEU A 30 -24.47 -31.63 8.01
C LEU A 30 -24.74 -32.31 9.33
N LEU A 31 -25.02 -33.61 9.26
CA LEU A 31 -24.98 -34.50 10.40
C LEU A 31 -23.53 -34.93 10.62
N ILE A 32 -22.97 -34.54 11.76
CA ILE A 32 -21.58 -34.81 12.12
C ILE A 32 -21.51 -35.51 13.48
N THR A 33 -20.39 -36.14 13.79
CA THR A 33 -20.13 -36.75 15.11
C THR A 33 -18.87 -36.19 15.75
N ASP A 34 -18.77 -36.33 17.07
CA ASP A 34 -17.55 -35.99 17.81
C ASP A 34 -16.32 -36.78 17.35
N ALA A 35 -16.49 -38.08 17.05
CA ALA A 35 -15.40 -38.94 16.57
C ALA A 35 -14.83 -38.45 15.24
N TRP A 36 -15.68 -38.06 14.28
CA TRP A 36 -15.21 -37.53 12.99
C TRP A 36 -14.57 -36.16 13.14
N LYS A 37 -15.15 -35.28 13.97
CA LYS A 37 -14.57 -33.97 14.30
C LYS A 37 -13.17 -34.13 14.89
N GLU A 38 -12.99 -35.03 15.87
CA GLU A 38 -11.70 -35.26 16.51
C GLU A 38 -10.67 -35.79 15.50
N LYS A 39 -11.06 -36.76 14.67
CA LYS A 39 -10.21 -37.36 13.64
C LYS A 39 -9.62 -36.32 12.67
N VAL A 40 -10.41 -35.34 12.26
CA VAL A 40 -9.97 -34.29 11.33
C VAL A 40 -9.31 -33.07 12.02
N GLY A 41 -9.07 -33.12 13.33
CA GLY A 41 -8.50 -32.02 14.10
C GLY A 41 -9.48 -30.85 14.30
N GLY A 42 -10.74 -31.16 14.55
CA GLY A 42 -11.84 -30.23 14.84
C GLY A 42 -12.38 -29.50 13.61
N ILE A 43 -13.51 -28.81 13.78
CA ILE A 43 -14.12 -27.96 12.74
C ILE A 43 -14.33 -26.56 13.34
N PRO A 44 -13.30 -25.70 13.38
CA PRO A 44 -13.46 -24.32 13.79
C PRO A 44 -14.45 -23.55 12.89
N GLN A 45 -15.06 -22.51 13.44
CA GLN A 45 -15.88 -21.59 12.66
C GLN A 45 -15.07 -21.00 11.47
N GLY A 46 -15.67 -20.98 10.28
CA GLY A 46 -15.06 -20.49 9.06
C GLY A 46 -14.25 -21.55 8.29
N THR A 47 -14.11 -22.76 8.80
CA THR A 47 -13.42 -23.87 8.10
C THR A 47 -14.11 -24.19 6.78
N PHE A 48 -13.30 -24.37 5.72
CA PHE A 48 -13.79 -24.90 4.46
C PHE A 48 -14.03 -26.40 4.53
N LEU A 49 -15.08 -26.85 3.86
CA LEU A 49 -15.47 -28.25 3.70
C LEU A 49 -15.80 -28.49 2.23
N LEU A 50 -15.61 -29.70 1.73
CA LEU A 50 -15.98 -30.10 0.38
C LEU A 50 -17.08 -31.15 0.46
N ALA A 51 -18.20 -30.92 -0.22
CA ALA A 51 -19.27 -31.91 -0.34
C ALA A 51 -19.28 -32.48 -1.77
N PHE A 52 -18.98 -33.77 -1.87
CA PHE A 52 -18.97 -34.50 -3.14
C PHE A 52 -20.28 -35.25 -3.32
N TYR A 53 -20.81 -35.24 -4.54
CA TYR A 53 -21.91 -36.10 -4.91
C TYR A 53 -21.38 -37.53 -5.12
N GLU A 54 -21.91 -38.50 -4.38
CA GLU A 54 -21.64 -39.92 -4.52
C GLU A 54 -22.88 -40.60 -5.11
N ASN A 55 -22.79 -41.08 -6.35
CA ASN A 55 -23.81 -41.92 -6.99
C ASN A 55 -23.10 -43.04 -7.77
N GLU A 56 -23.82 -44.10 -8.14
CA GLU A 56 -23.37 -45.28 -8.88
C GLU A 56 -22.64 -44.94 -10.19
N ASN A 57 -22.94 -43.76 -10.77
CA ASN A 57 -22.14 -43.14 -11.82
C ASN A 57 -21.15 -42.12 -11.22
N ASP A 58 -20.06 -42.61 -10.63
CA ASP A 58 -19.01 -41.82 -9.94
C ASP A 58 -18.13 -40.99 -10.91
N SER A 59 -18.64 -40.69 -12.11
CA SER A 59 -17.96 -39.94 -13.18
C SER A 59 -18.18 -38.44 -13.11
N ILE A 60 -18.84 -37.93 -12.06
CA ILE A 60 -19.10 -36.49 -11.89
C ILE A 60 -17.96 -35.87 -11.09
N ASP A 61 -17.05 -35.21 -11.78
CA ASP A 61 -16.00 -34.39 -11.18
C ASP A 61 -16.56 -33.02 -10.76
N GLU A 62 -17.46 -33.02 -9.77
CA GLU A 62 -18.07 -31.83 -9.17
C GLU A 62 -18.13 -31.93 -7.64
N CYS A 63 -17.83 -30.83 -6.95
CA CYS A 63 -18.00 -30.74 -5.50
C CYS A 63 -18.34 -29.32 -5.04
N LEU A 64 -19.19 -29.25 -4.01
CA LEU A 64 -19.59 -27.99 -3.41
C LEU A 64 -18.54 -27.54 -2.40
N LEU A 65 -18.14 -26.28 -2.48
CA LEU A 65 -17.33 -25.62 -1.46
C LEU A 65 -18.25 -25.05 -0.39
N LEU A 66 -18.09 -25.54 0.84
CA LEU A 66 -18.88 -25.15 2.00
C LEU A 66 -18.00 -24.41 3.02
N ARG A 67 -18.61 -23.50 3.79
CA ARG A 67 -17.97 -22.84 4.94
C ARG A 67 -18.77 -23.10 6.21
N ALA A 68 -18.15 -23.69 7.22
CA ALA A 68 -18.76 -23.93 8.53
C ALA A 68 -19.10 -22.60 9.23
N ILE A 69 -20.35 -22.43 9.66
CA ILE A 69 -20.85 -21.18 10.26
C ILE A 69 -21.16 -21.34 11.74
N ARG A 70 -22.03 -22.29 12.09
CA ARG A 70 -22.56 -22.47 13.45
C ARG A 70 -23.22 -23.85 13.61
N PRO A 71 -23.50 -24.31 14.84
CA PRO A 71 -24.32 -25.50 15.05
C PRO A 71 -25.71 -25.37 14.42
N ALA A 72 -26.24 -26.47 13.89
CA ALA A 72 -27.60 -26.59 13.38
C ALA A 72 -28.42 -27.49 14.32
N LYS A 73 -29.72 -27.19 14.45
CA LYS A 73 -30.63 -27.99 15.26
C LYS A 73 -31.00 -29.29 14.53
N LEU A 74 -30.89 -30.43 15.22
CA LEU A 74 -31.42 -31.70 14.73
C LEU A 74 -32.87 -31.91 15.20
N PRO A 75 -33.68 -32.69 14.46
CA PRO A 75 -35.04 -33.03 14.89
C PRO A 75 -35.10 -33.68 16.27
N THR A 76 -34.08 -34.46 16.63
CA THR A 76 -33.98 -35.21 17.90
C THR A 76 -33.39 -34.40 19.06
N ASP A 77 -32.97 -33.15 18.85
CA ASP A 77 -32.24 -32.39 19.89
C ASP A 77 -33.09 -32.17 21.15
N ASN A 78 -34.39 -31.95 21.00
CA ASN A 78 -35.28 -31.75 22.15
C ASN A 78 -35.33 -33.01 23.03
N ASP A 79 -35.38 -34.19 22.41
CA ASP A 79 -35.44 -35.47 23.11
C ASP A 79 -34.11 -35.76 23.80
N VAL A 80 -32.98 -35.51 23.12
CA VAL A 80 -31.64 -35.65 23.68
C VAL A 80 -31.46 -34.73 24.89
N ILE A 81 -31.88 -33.47 24.79
CA ILE A 81 -31.81 -32.51 25.90
C ILE A 81 -32.66 -32.98 27.07
N ALA A 82 -33.88 -33.47 26.82
CA ALA A 82 -34.75 -33.99 27.87
C ALA A 82 -34.09 -35.18 28.60
N SER A 83 -33.58 -36.16 27.86
CA SER A 83 -32.86 -37.31 28.44
C SER A 83 -31.59 -36.92 29.20
N MET A 84 -30.83 -35.92 28.72
CA MET A 84 -29.66 -35.41 29.44
C MET A 84 -30.05 -34.72 30.75
N VAL A 85 -31.13 -33.95 30.75
CA VAL A 85 -31.65 -33.29 31.97
C VAL A 85 -32.08 -34.33 33.00
N GLU A 86 -32.78 -35.40 32.59
CA GLU A 86 -33.14 -36.52 33.46
C GLU A 86 -31.90 -37.23 34.02
N TYR A 87 -30.93 -37.56 33.15
CA TYR A 87 -29.67 -38.18 33.57
C TYR A 87 -28.91 -37.33 34.60
N TYR A 88 -28.88 -36.00 34.46
CA TYR A 88 -28.23 -35.13 35.43
C TYR A 88 -29.00 -35.02 36.75
N LYS A 89 -30.33 -35.08 36.72
CA LYS A 89 -31.15 -35.14 37.95
C LYS A 89 -30.88 -36.42 38.73
N ASP A 90 -30.78 -37.55 38.05
CA ASP A 90 -30.58 -38.87 38.68
C ASP A 90 -29.16 -39.06 39.23
N ASN A 91 -28.16 -38.39 38.62
CA ASN A 91 -26.75 -38.44 39.01
C ASN A 91 -26.27 -37.25 39.86
N LEU A 92 -27.19 -36.46 40.45
CA LEU A 92 -26.83 -35.53 41.51
C LEU A 92 -26.15 -36.33 42.64
N ASN A 93 -25.05 -35.82 43.21
CA ASN A 93 -24.25 -36.46 44.27
C ASN A 93 -25.03 -36.79 45.57
N THR A 94 -26.35 -36.62 45.59
CA THR A 94 -27.29 -36.99 46.65
C THR A 94 -27.76 -38.45 46.55
N SER A 95 -27.69 -39.09 45.38
CA SER A 95 -28.05 -40.51 45.16
C SER A 95 -26.77 -41.33 44.94
N GLY A 96 -26.46 -42.23 45.88
CA GLY A 96 -25.18 -42.95 45.97
C GLY A 96 -24.82 -43.95 44.84
N LYS A 97 -25.37 -43.82 43.64
CA LYS A 97 -24.98 -44.61 42.46
C LYS A 97 -24.53 -43.69 41.33
N LYS A 98 -23.25 -43.77 40.96
CA LYS A 98 -22.75 -43.20 39.70
C LYS A 98 -23.28 -44.05 38.54
N ASN A 99 -24.38 -43.65 37.91
CA ASN A 99 -24.82 -44.26 36.66
C ASN A 99 -24.06 -43.56 35.53
N GLN A 100 -23.19 -44.28 34.82
CA GLN A 100 -22.63 -43.81 33.55
C GLN A 100 -23.62 -44.11 32.42
N LEU A 101 -23.74 -43.20 31.45
CA LEU A 101 -24.44 -43.48 30.19
C LEU A 101 -23.87 -44.76 29.55
N ASP A 102 -24.74 -45.60 28.99
CA ASP A 102 -24.31 -46.73 28.16
C ASP A 102 -23.72 -46.24 26.83
N ASP A 103 -22.96 -47.11 26.16
CA ASP A 103 -22.19 -46.71 24.98
C ASP A 103 -23.06 -46.40 23.76
N PHE A 104 -24.26 -46.99 23.65
CA PHE A 104 -25.20 -46.66 22.59
C PHE A 104 -25.78 -45.26 22.77
N THR A 105 -26.16 -44.90 24.00
CA THR A 105 -26.63 -43.56 24.32
C THR A 105 -25.53 -42.51 24.13
N LYS A 106 -24.29 -42.80 24.53
CA LYS A 106 -23.14 -41.91 24.26
C LYS A 106 -22.93 -41.68 22.77
N TYR A 107 -23.00 -42.75 21.97
CA TYR A 107 -22.85 -42.65 20.52
C TYR A 107 -23.96 -41.80 19.91
N THR A 108 -25.22 -42.04 20.29
CA THR A 108 -26.37 -41.25 19.81
C THR A 108 -26.24 -39.77 20.19
N PHE A 109 -25.79 -39.46 21.42
CA PHE A 109 -25.59 -38.08 21.88
C PHE A 109 -24.36 -37.40 21.28
N SER A 110 -23.48 -38.14 20.62
CA SER A 110 -22.31 -37.58 19.93
C SER A 110 -22.64 -36.93 18.58
N PHE A 111 -23.84 -37.17 18.06
CA PHE A 111 -24.31 -36.56 16.81
C PHE A 111 -24.71 -35.10 17.03
N SER A 112 -24.35 -34.26 16.09
CA SER A 112 -24.70 -32.84 16.10
C SER A 112 -24.95 -32.34 14.68
N GLY A 113 -25.77 -31.30 14.55
CA GLY A 113 -25.95 -30.59 13.29
C GLY A 113 -24.90 -29.50 13.11
N LEU A 114 -24.40 -29.31 11.90
CA LEU A 114 -23.53 -28.20 11.52
C LEU A 114 -24.13 -27.43 10.33
N GLU A 115 -24.38 -26.15 10.53
CA GLU A 115 -24.77 -25.23 9.46
C GLU A 115 -23.54 -24.73 8.72
N CYS A 116 -23.57 -24.94 7.41
CA CYS A 116 -22.59 -24.42 6.48
C CYS A 116 -23.25 -23.49 5.47
N ARG A 117 -22.49 -22.49 5.03
CA ARG A 117 -22.81 -21.67 3.87
C ARG A 117 -22.21 -22.31 2.61
N VAL A 118 -22.99 -22.40 1.55
CA VAL A 118 -22.51 -22.80 0.23
C VAL A 118 -21.81 -21.59 -0.41
N LEU A 119 -20.57 -21.78 -0.86
CA LEU A 119 -19.74 -20.72 -1.46
C LEU A 119 -19.65 -20.79 -2.98
N GLY A 120 -19.99 -21.95 -3.54
CA GLY A 120 -19.85 -22.23 -4.97
C GLY A 120 -19.45 -23.68 -5.21
N THR A 121 -19.05 -23.96 -6.45
CA THR A 121 -18.81 -25.31 -6.94
C THR A 121 -17.46 -25.40 -7.64
N PHE A 122 -16.65 -26.38 -7.26
CA PHE A 122 -15.54 -26.82 -8.09
C PHE A 122 -16.00 -27.90 -9.05
N PHE A 123 -15.57 -27.82 -10.31
CA PHE A 123 -15.87 -28.81 -11.33
C PHE A 123 -14.71 -28.98 -12.31
N LYS A 124 -14.67 -30.08 -13.08
CA LYS A 124 -13.77 -30.20 -14.25
C LYS A 124 -14.49 -29.78 -15.53
N ASP A 125 -13.84 -28.94 -16.32
CA ASP A 125 -14.33 -28.59 -17.66
C ASP A 125 -14.12 -29.74 -18.67
N LYS A 126 -14.55 -29.54 -19.92
CA LYS A 126 -14.40 -30.53 -21.01
C LYS A 126 -12.95 -30.90 -21.30
N ALA A 127 -11.97 -30.07 -20.91
CA ALA A 127 -10.55 -30.34 -21.05
C ALA A 127 -9.95 -31.01 -19.79
N GLY A 128 -10.76 -31.32 -18.78
CA GLY A 128 -10.34 -31.93 -17.53
C GLY A 128 -9.67 -30.95 -16.56
N LYS A 129 -9.74 -29.65 -16.83
CA LYS A 129 -9.16 -28.62 -15.95
C LYS A 129 -10.14 -28.24 -14.86
N ILE A 130 -9.63 -28.13 -13.63
CA ILE A 130 -10.41 -27.71 -12.47
C ILE A 130 -10.79 -26.24 -12.63
N GLN A 131 -12.07 -25.94 -12.48
CA GLN A 131 -12.68 -24.61 -12.49
C GLN A 131 -13.44 -24.39 -11.19
N PHE A 132 -13.69 -23.13 -10.85
CA PHE A 132 -14.52 -22.74 -9.72
C PHE A 132 -15.61 -21.78 -10.17
N GLY A 133 -16.88 -22.12 -9.91
CA GLY A 133 -18.02 -21.22 -10.00
C GLY A 133 -18.32 -20.64 -8.63
N ALA A 134 -18.53 -19.32 -8.54
CA ALA A 134 -18.91 -18.63 -7.30
C ALA A 134 -20.42 -18.76 -6.98
N ASP A 135 -21.10 -19.64 -7.69
CA ASP A 135 -22.50 -20.01 -7.60
C ASP A 135 -22.64 -21.53 -7.73
N VAL A 136 -23.87 -22.02 -7.56
CA VAL A 136 -24.22 -23.43 -7.75
C VAL A 136 -25.30 -23.48 -8.82
N GLU A 137 -24.98 -24.06 -9.98
CA GLU A 137 -25.92 -24.18 -11.09
C GLU A 137 -27.06 -25.15 -10.77
N ASN A 138 -26.72 -26.28 -10.15
CA ASN A 138 -27.66 -27.32 -9.75
C ASN A 138 -27.15 -28.09 -8.52
N PHE A 139 -28.06 -28.67 -7.74
CA PHE A 139 -27.70 -29.62 -6.69
C PHE A 139 -28.72 -30.75 -6.62
N TYR A 140 -28.25 -31.94 -6.24
CA TYR A 140 -29.11 -33.11 -6.06
C TYR A 140 -29.55 -33.26 -4.60
N SER A 141 -30.39 -34.25 -4.32
CA SER A 141 -30.84 -34.52 -2.95
C SER A 141 -29.67 -34.70 -1.98
N ALA A 142 -29.75 -34.04 -0.81
CA ALA A 142 -28.67 -33.95 0.17
C ALA A 142 -28.07 -35.32 0.59
N HIS A 143 -28.88 -36.37 0.68
CA HIS A 143 -28.43 -37.70 1.10
C HIS A 143 -27.38 -38.35 0.18
N ASN A 144 -27.29 -37.87 -1.07
CA ASN A 144 -26.30 -38.33 -2.05
C ASN A 144 -24.95 -37.63 -1.91
N TYR A 145 -24.82 -36.66 -1.00
CA TYR A 145 -23.56 -35.96 -0.80
C TYR A 145 -22.80 -36.50 0.41
N VAL A 146 -21.47 -36.40 0.32
CA VAL A 146 -20.55 -36.72 1.41
C VAL A 146 -19.56 -35.60 1.62
N ALA A 147 -19.40 -35.18 2.87
CA ALA A 147 -18.56 -34.05 3.21
C ALA A 147 -17.20 -34.48 3.79
N TYR A 148 -16.16 -33.78 3.35
CA TYR A 148 -14.78 -33.97 3.77
C TYR A 148 -14.16 -32.63 4.18
N LYS A 149 -13.23 -32.65 5.14
CA LYS A 149 -12.46 -31.46 5.52
C LYS A 149 -11.14 -31.40 4.73
N PRO A 150 -10.97 -30.44 3.80
CA PRO A 150 -9.70 -30.25 3.11
C PRO A 150 -8.61 -29.80 4.08
N VAL A 151 -7.43 -30.42 3.97
CA VAL A 151 -6.22 -30.09 4.73
C VAL A 151 -4.98 -30.13 3.83
N GLY A 152 -3.87 -29.56 4.29
CA GLY A 152 -2.60 -29.62 3.58
C GLY A 152 -2.69 -29.10 2.13
N LYS A 153 -2.23 -29.91 1.17
CA LYS A 153 -2.17 -29.52 -0.25
C LYS A 153 -3.53 -29.25 -0.88
N VAL A 154 -4.58 -30.00 -0.49
CA VAL A 154 -5.94 -29.77 -1.00
C VAL A 154 -6.43 -28.39 -0.55
N LEU A 155 -6.19 -28.03 0.71
CA LEU A 155 -6.54 -26.69 1.19
C LEU A 155 -5.67 -25.61 0.54
N GLU A 156 -4.36 -25.85 0.36
CA GLU A 156 -3.46 -24.95 -0.36
C GLU A 156 -3.98 -24.62 -1.75
N GLN A 157 -4.50 -25.63 -2.45
CA GLN A 157 -5.10 -25.46 -3.77
C GLN A 157 -6.37 -24.62 -3.73
N ILE A 158 -7.28 -24.87 -2.78
CA ILE A 158 -8.53 -24.11 -2.66
C ILE A 158 -8.24 -22.63 -2.36
N VAL A 159 -7.37 -22.34 -1.39
CA VAL A 159 -7.14 -20.95 -0.92
C VAL A 159 -6.31 -20.12 -1.89
N ASN A 160 -5.55 -20.77 -2.77
CA ASN A 160 -4.71 -20.12 -3.79
C ASN A 160 -5.25 -20.35 -5.22
N PHE A 161 -6.50 -20.80 -5.35
CA PHE A 161 -7.12 -21.04 -6.66
C PHE A 161 -7.31 -19.71 -7.42
N ARG A 162 -7.10 -19.74 -8.74
CA ARG A 162 -7.29 -18.58 -9.63
C ARG A 162 -7.92 -19.03 -10.95
N ASP A 163 -8.86 -18.23 -11.45
CA ASP A 163 -9.47 -18.48 -12.74
C ASP A 163 -8.41 -18.49 -13.85
N GLY A 164 -8.46 -19.51 -14.71
CA GLY A 164 -7.59 -19.58 -15.90
C GLY A 164 -6.20 -20.19 -15.71
N SER A 165 -5.72 -20.52 -14.50
CA SER A 165 -4.41 -21.19 -14.31
C SER A 165 -4.38 -22.15 -13.11
N SER A 166 -3.58 -23.21 -13.21
CA SER A 166 -3.22 -24.04 -12.07
C SER A 166 -2.41 -23.21 -11.08
N ILE A 167 -2.99 -22.98 -9.90
CA ILE A 167 -2.40 -22.50 -8.63
C ILE A 167 -1.07 -21.78 -8.80
N GLY A 168 -1.15 -20.44 -8.87
CA GLY A 168 -0.07 -19.49 -8.69
C GLY A 168 1.21 -19.68 -9.52
N SER A 169 1.66 -18.58 -10.14
CA SER A 169 2.91 -18.56 -10.88
C SER A 169 4.12 -18.60 -9.92
N SER A 170 5.29 -18.99 -10.42
CA SER A 170 6.57 -18.85 -9.71
C SER A 170 6.90 -17.41 -9.26
N THR A 171 6.11 -16.46 -9.75
CA THR A 171 6.22 -15.02 -9.55
C THR A 171 5.41 -14.54 -8.33
N ASP A 172 4.48 -15.37 -7.85
CA ASP A 172 3.66 -15.09 -6.68
C ASP A 172 4.47 -14.97 -5.40
N TYR A 173 3.94 -14.17 -4.47
CA TYR A 173 4.56 -13.90 -3.19
C TYR A 173 3.77 -14.54 -2.05
N ARG A 174 4.46 -15.22 -1.14
CA ARG A 174 3.84 -15.80 0.06
C ARG A 174 3.58 -14.69 1.08
N ILE A 175 2.31 -14.30 1.23
CA ILE A 175 1.91 -13.28 2.21
C ILE A 175 1.78 -13.86 3.63
N GLY A 176 1.49 -15.16 3.75
CA GLY A 176 1.32 -15.78 5.06
C GLY A 176 0.95 -17.25 5.01
N LYS A 177 0.15 -17.67 5.99
CA LYS A 177 -0.41 -19.01 6.10
C LYS A 177 -1.82 -18.96 6.66
N ILE A 178 -2.60 -20.00 6.38
CA ILE A 178 -3.96 -20.15 6.93
C ILE A 178 -3.88 -20.34 8.44
N ARG A 179 -4.76 -19.63 9.15
CA ARG A 179 -5.04 -19.80 10.56
C ARG A 179 -6.52 -20.11 10.71
N TYR A 180 -6.88 -21.32 11.16
CA TYR A 180 -8.28 -21.71 11.27
C TYR A 180 -8.94 -21.19 12.56
N SER A 181 -8.18 -20.85 13.60
CA SER A 181 -8.72 -20.33 14.85
C SER A 181 -7.69 -19.56 15.66
N SER A 182 -8.17 -18.74 16.61
CA SER A 182 -7.30 -18.01 17.53
C SER A 182 -6.57 -18.95 18.50
N SER A 183 -7.25 -19.97 19.01
CA SER A 183 -6.76 -20.85 20.08
C SER A 183 -5.73 -21.90 19.64
N LEU A 184 -5.54 -22.12 18.33
CA LEU A 184 -4.52 -22.97 17.69
C LEU A 184 -4.34 -24.44 18.18
N ARG A 185 -5.03 -24.88 19.23
CA ARG A 185 -4.88 -26.19 19.89
C ARG A 185 -4.85 -27.40 18.94
N PHE A 186 -5.71 -27.41 17.92
CA PHE A 186 -5.76 -28.50 16.94
C PHE A 186 -4.81 -28.30 15.75
N GLN A 187 -4.40 -27.05 15.47
CA GLN A 187 -3.59 -26.69 14.31
C GLN A 187 -2.09 -26.86 14.55
N GLU A 188 -1.61 -26.83 15.79
CA GLU A 188 -0.18 -27.01 16.09
C GLU A 188 0.39 -28.33 15.53
N LYS A 189 -0.47 -29.34 15.39
CA LYS A 189 -0.10 -30.66 14.84
C LYS A 189 -0.30 -30.77 13.33
N GLN A 190 -0.81 -29.72 12.68
CA GLN A 190 -1.13 -29.72 11.25
C GLN A 190 -0.05 -28.99 10.44
N THR A 191 0.11 -29.42 9.19
CA THR A 191 1.05 -28.78 8.26
C THR A 191 0.58 -27.37 7.92
N ASP A 192 1.52 -26.42 7.95
CA ASP A 192 1.27 -25.04 7.52
C ASP A 192 0.81 -24.99 6.06
N VAL A 193 -0.35 -24.37 5.84
CA VAL A 193 -0.89 -24.13 4.49
C VAL A 193 -0.55 -22.70 4.08
N PRO A 194 0.37 -22.47 3.11
CA PRO A 194 0.77 -21.14 2.69
C PRO A 194 -0.34 -20.44 1.89
N VAL A 195 -0.37 -19.11 2.01
CA VAL A 195 -1.22 -18.24 1.18
C VAL A 195 -0.33 -17.35 0.32
N TYR A 196 -0.63 -17.31 -0.97
CA TYR A 196 0.09 -16.56 -1.98
C TYR A 196 -0.80 -15.50 -2.61
N ILE A 197 -0.18 -14.42 -3.04
CA ILE A 197 -0.83 -13.33 -3.76
C ILE A 197 -0.05 -13.01 -5.03
N SER A 198 -0.78 -12.63 -6.07
CA SER A 198 -0.19 -12.27 -7.35
C SER A 198 0.40 -10.86 -7.28
N PRO A 199 1.48 -10.58 -8.03
CA PRO A 199 1.96 -9.21 -8.19
C PRO A 199 0.89 -8.28 -8.77
N SER A 200 0.06 -8.77 -9.69
CA SER A 200 -0.98 -7.98 -10.34
C SER A 200 -2.11 -7.58 -9.38
N ASP A 201 -2.39 -8.36 -8.34
CA ASP A 201 -3.37 -7.98 -7.32
C ASP A 201 -2.88 -6.82 -6.43
N PHE A 202 -1.58 -6.72 -6.16
CA PHE A 202 -1.03 -5.60 -5.38
C PHE A 202 -0.72 -4.37 -6.22
N LEU A 203 -0.16 -4.57 -7.41
CA LEU A 203 0.35 -3.48 -8.24
C LEU A 203 -0.67 -2.98 -9.26
N GLY A 204 -1.54 -3.87 -9.74
CA GLY A 204 -2.55 -3.55 -10.76
C GLY A 204 -3.89 -3.13 -10.18
N LYS A 205 -4.12 -3.28 -8.87
CA LYS A 205 -5.40 -2.96 -8.21
C LYS A 205 -5.18 -2.08 -6.99
N ARG A 206 -6.21 -1.32 -6.63
CA ARG A 206 -6.22 -0.52 -5.40
C ARG A 206 -6.53 -1.41 -4.20
N THR A 207 -5.61 -1.45 -3.24
CA THR A 207 -5.77 -2.22 -1.99
C THR A 207 -6.16 -1.30 -0.85
N ALA A 208 -7.10 -1.73 0.00
CA ALA A 208 -7.47 -1.05 1.23
C ALA A 208 -7.27 -1.98 2.42
N LEU A 209 -6.66 -1.47 3.50
CA LEU A 209 -6.40 -2.22 4.73
C LEU A 209 -7.21 -1.63 5.89
N PHE A 210 -8.16 -2.40 6.40
CA PHE A 210 -9.02 -2.02 7.52
C PHE A 210 -8.63 -2.79 8.79
N GLY A 211 -8.80 -2.17 9.96
CA GLY A 211 -8.54 -2.80 11.26
C GLY A 211 -8.44 -1.78 12.39
N MET A 212 -8.60 -2.23 13.63
CA MET A 212 -8.42 -1.38 14.82
C MET A 212 -6.93 -1.12 15.10
N THR A 213 -6.61 -0.16 15.97
CA THR A 213 -5.21 0.06 16.40
C THR A 213 -4.70 -1.18 17.15
N ARG A 214 -3.40 -1.47 17.04
CA ARG A 214 -2.74 -2.65 17.63
C ARG A 214 -3.23 -4.03 17.17
N THR A 215 -4.01 -4.12 16.10
CA THR A 215 -4.41 -5.42 15.51
C THR A 215 -3.48 -5.91 14.38
N GLY A 216 -2.30 -5.30 14.23
CA GLY A 216 -1.30 -5.71 13.24
C GLY A 216 -1.35 -4.99 11.89
N LYS A 217 -2.15 -3.92 11.71
CA LYS A 217 -2.20 -3.16 10.44
C LYS A 217 -0.82 -2.74 9.93
N SER A 218 -0.01 -2.09 10.78
CA SER A 218 1.32 -1.62 10.40
C SER A 218 2.26 -2.77 10.04
N ASN A 219 2.15 -3.91 10.75
CA ASN A 219 2.92 -5.11 10.43
C ASN A 219 2.50 -5.74 9.10
N THR A 220 1.19 -5.75 8.79
CA THR A 220 0.70 -6.16 7.47
C THR A 220 1.23 -5.22 6.39
N LEU A 221 1.24 -3.91 6.61
CA LEU A 221 1.79 -2.96 5.63
C LEU A 221 3.30 -3.17 5.41
N LYS A 222 4.08 -3.43 6.47
CA LYS A 222 5.49 -3.83 6.34
C LYS A 222 5.63 -5.05 5.43
N LYS A 223 4.80 -6.08 5.60
CA LYS A 223 4.83 -7.27 4.73
C LYS A 223 4.46 -6.95 3.27
N ILE A 224 3.51 -6.04 3.04
CA ILE A 224 3.17 -5.57 1.68
C ILE A 224 4.36 -4.84 1.06
N ILE A 225 5.01 -3.93 1.80
CA ILE A 225 6.20 -3.20 1.32
C ILE A 225 7.33 -4.16 0.96
N GLU A 226 7.58 -5.17 1.80
CA GLU A 226 8.54 -6.25 1.53
C GLU A 226 8.18 -7.00 0.24
N SER A 227 6.90 -7.40 0.11
CA SER A 227 6.38 -8.12 -1.06
C SER A 227 6.61 -7.33 -2.35
N THR A 228 6.21 -6.05 -2.36
CA THR A 228 6.36 -5.16 -3.52
C THR A 228 7.82 -4.96 -3.89
N THR A 229 8.71 -4.87 -2.90
CA THR A 229 10.15 -4.71 -3.14
C THR A 229 10.74 -5.97 -3.77
N GLU A 230 10.40 -7.16 -3.29
CA GLU A 230 10.85 -8.42 -3.87
C GLU A 230 10.28 -8.66 -5.27
N ILE A 231 9.01 -8.31 -5.50
CA ILE A 231 8.40 -8.31 -6.83
C ILE A 231 9.16 -7.37 -7.77
N SER A 232 9.45 -6.14 -7.33
CA SER A 232 10.17 -5.16 -8.14
C SER A 232 11.59 -5.60 -8.49
N LYS A 233 12.28 -6.35 -7.62
CA LYS A 233 13.63 -6.87 -7.91
C LYS A 233 13.62 -7.88 -9.06
N LYS A 234 12.51 -8.59 -9.28
CA LYS A 234 12.33 -9.55 -10.37
C LYS A 234 12.03 -8.87 -11.72
N ALA A 235 11.70 -7.58 -11.74
CA ALA A 235 11.48 -6.83 -12.97
C ALA A 235 12.82 -6.57 -13.69
N LYS A 236 12.85 -6.79 -15.01
CA LYS A 236 14.07 -6.72 -15.82
C LYS A 236 14.46 -5.28 -16.18
N SER A 237 13.50 -4.40 -16.37
CA SER A 237 13.70 -3.08 -16.98
C SER A 237 13.36 -1.93 -16.02
N THR A 238 13.93 -0.76 -16.29
CA THR A 238 13.52 0.52 -15.67
C THR A 238 12.75 1.36 -16.68
N SER A 239 11.76 2.14 -16.23
CA SER A 239 10.94 2.96 -17.14
C SER A 239 11.76 3.99 -17.94
N ALA A 240 12.95 4.39 -17.45
CA ALA A 240 13.83 5.36 -18.11
C ALA A 240 14.62 4.79 -19.30
N THR A 241 14.68 3.46 -19.46
CA THR A 241 15.43 2.78 -20.53
C THR A 241 14.50 2.19 -21.61
N ALA A 242 13.21 2.48 -21.54
CA ALA A 242 12.24 2.00 -22.51
C ALA A 242 12.14 3.02 -23.65
N ASP A 243 12.68 2.67 -24.81
CA ASP A 243 12.30 3.34 -26.05
C ASP A 243 10.79 3.10 -26.24
N LEU A 244 9.99 4.15 -26.14
CA LEU A 244 8.54 4.10 -26.34
C LEU A 244 8.27 3.93 -27.83
N VAL A 245 8.44 2.71 -28.35
CA VAL A 245 8.26 2.40 -29.78
C VAL A 245 6.78 2.23 -30.14
N ASP A 246 5.92 1.83 -29.18
CA ASP A 246 4.48 1.61 -29.40
C ASP A 246 3.65 1.97 -28.15
N VAL A 247 2.60 2.78 -28.35
CA VAL A 247 1.64 3.20 -27.30
C VAL A 247 0.90 1.99 -26.71
N THR A 248 0.66 0.96 -27.52
CA THR A 248 -0.05 -0.26 -27.11
C THR A 248 0.78 -1.06 -26.11
N GLU A 249 2.09 -1.16 -26.33
CA GLU A 249 3.03 -1.80 -25.41
C GLU A 249 3.27 -1.02 -24.11
N ALA A 250 2.98 0.29 -24.10
CA ALA A 250 3.08 1.13 -22.91
C ALA A 250 1.91 0.92 -21.94
N ILE A 251 0.75 0.47 -22.44
CA ILE A 251 -0.44 0.20 -21.62
C ILE A 251 -0.30 -1.12 -20.85
N ILE A 252 0.44 -2.09 -21.39
CA ILE A 252 0.65 -3.40 -20.76
C ILE A 252 1.69 -3.28 -19.64
N GLN A 253 1.23 -3.36 -18.40
CA GLN A 253 2.06 -3.17 -17.21
C GLN A 253 2.74 -4.46 -16.70
N PHE A 254 2.25 -5.63 -17.11
CA PHE A 254 2.73 -6.94 -16.64
C PHE A 254 3.10 -7.84 -17.82
N GLU A 255 4.13 -8.66 -17.65
CA GLU A 255 4.46 -9.77 -18.55
C GLU A 255 3.42 -10.91 -18.38
N ASP A 256 3.34 -11.84 -19.33
CA ASP A 256 2.43 -13.00 -19.28
C ASP A 256 2.61 -13.89 -18.05
N ASN A 257 3.81 -13.86 -17.44
CA ASN A 257 4.12 -14.57 -16.20
C ASN A 257 3.63 -13.84 -14.92
N GLY A 258 2.99 -12.68 -15.07
CA GLY A 258 2.46 -11.86 -13.99
C GLY A 258 3.47 -10.92 -13.30
N LEU A 259 4.73 -10.86 -13.73
CA LEU A 259 5.70 -9.88 -13.22
C LEU A 259 5.49 -8.50 -13.84
N PRO A 260 5.79 -7.41 -13.12
CA PRO A 260 5.76 -6.09 -13.72
C PRO A 260 6.87 -5.93 -14.76
N LYS A 261 6.55 -5.28 -15.89
CA LYS A 261 7.51 -4.99 -16.98
C LYS A 261 8.66 -4.09 -16.50
N TYR A 262 8.35 -3.17 -15.58
CA TYR A 262 9.28 -2.20 -15.03
C TYR A 262 9.43 -2.33 -13.51
N LYS A 263 10.60 -1.91 -12.99
CA LYS A 263 10.79 -1.74 -11.55
C LYS A 263 9.75 -0.79 -10.96
N VAL A 264 9.29 -1.11 -9.76
CA VAL A 264 8.23 -0.41 -9.05
C VAL A 264 8.82 0.41 -7.91
N GLY A 265 8.53 1.72 -7.92
CA GLY A 265 8.81 2.61 -6.79
C GLY A 265 7.64 2.63 -5.80
N GLN A 266 7.94 2.92 -4.53
CA GLN A 266 6.94 3.10 -3.48
C GLN A 266 7.11 4.48 -2.84
N ILE A 267 5.99 5.17 -2.59
CA ILE A 267 5.93 6.41 -1.83
C ILE A 267 5.06 6.15 -0.61
N ILE A 268 5.62 6.36 0.58
CA ILE A 268 4.94 6.09 1.85
C ILE A 268 4.77 7.40 2.60
N PHE A 269 3.52 7.81 2.80
CA PHE A 269 3.17 8.95 3.65
C PHE A 269 3.05 8.45 5.09
N ASP A 270 4.15 8.56 5.83
CA ASP A 270 4.27 8.06 7.19
C ASP A 270 3.88 9.13 8.21
N MET A 271 2.58 9.29 8.43
CA MET A 271 2.02 10.29 9.35
C MET A 271 2.52 10.15 10.79
N ASN A 272 2.80 8.92 11.24
CA ASN A 272 3.19 8.62 12.62
C ASN A 272 4.70 8.38 12.79
N GLY A 273 5.45 8.30 11.69
CA GLY A 273 6.89 8.00 11.72
C GLY A 273 7.22 6.52 12.01
N GLU A 274 6.26 5.60 11.89
CA GLU A 274 6.39 4.17 12.23
C GLU A 274 7.31 3.39 11.26
N TYR A 275 7.48 3.90 10.04
CA TYR A 275 8.24 3.26 8.97
C TYR A 275 9.57 3.95 8.72
N ALA A 276 9.63 5.27 8.91
CA ALA A 276 10.82 6.09 8.66
C ALA A 276 11.81 6.13 9.84
N ASN A 277 11.38 5.76 11.05
CA ASN A 277 12.20 5.79 12.27
C ASN A 277 12.20 4.44 12.98
N VAL A 278 13.20 4.22 13.84
CA VAL A 278 13.26 3.03 14.69
C VAL A 278 12.20 3.18 15.78
N ASN A 279 11.26 2.25 15.85
CA ASN A 279 10.20 2.28 16.84
C ASN A 279 10.63 1.46 18.05
N LEU A 280 10.86 2.09 19.21
CA LEU A 280 11.30 1.42 20.44
C LEU A 280 10.31 0.35 20.96
N GLN A 281 9.06 0.38 20.49
CA GLN A 281 8.00 -0.57 20.86
C GLN A 281 7.94 -1.82 19.98
N ASP A 282 8.58 -1.81 18.81
CA ASP A 282 8.65 -2.96 17.92
C ASP A 282 9.97 -3.69 18.18
N GLU A 283 9.93 -4.95 18.61
CA GLU A 283 11.12 -5.84 18.68
C GLU A 283 11.72 -6.15 17.28
N GLY A 284 11.22 -5.52 16.22
CA GLY A 284 11.60 -5.78 14.83
C GLY A 284 12.30 -4.60 14.18
N THR A 285 13.21 -4.91 13.25
CA THR A 285 13.90 -3.97 12.36
C THR A 285 12.91 -3.06 11.65
N ALA A 286 13.10 -1.75 11.71
CA ALA A 286 12.27 -0.80 10.98
C ALA A 286 12.44 -1.04 9.47
N ILE A 287 11.38 -0.79 8.69
CA ILE A 287 11.40 -1.14 7.25
C ILE A 287 12.51 -0.38 6.51
N PHE A 288 12.82 0.85 6.92
CA PHE A 288 13.92 1.63 6.35
C PHE A 288 15.30 1.02 6.65
N GLU A 289 15.49 0.36 7.80
CA GLU A 289 16.76 -0.28 8.15
C GLU A 289 17.01 -1.48 7.23
N LYS A 290 15.95 -2.22 6.91
CA LYS A 290 16.00 -3.36 5.99
C LYS A 290 16.34 -2.94 4.54
N TYR A 291 15.93 -1.73 4.15
CA TYR A 291 16.04 -1.24 2.77
C TYR A 291 16.82 0.08 2.68
N LYS A 292 17.83 0.26 3.54
CA LYS A 292 18.58 1.52 3.68
C LYS A 292 19.17 2.02 2.36
N ASP A 293 19.71 1.11 1.55
CA ASP A 293 20.39 1.43 0.29
C ASP A 293 19.44 1.92 -0.82
N ILE A 294 18.14 1.67 -0.68
CA ILE A 294 17.12 2.00 -1.69
C ILE A 294 16.05 2.95 -1.15
N THR A 295 16.22 3.46 0.08
CA THR A 295 15.23 4.32 0.75
C THR A 295 15.78 5.72 0.94
N THR A 296 15.12 6.72 0.34
CA THR A 296 15.34 8.13 0.69
C THR A 296 14.25 8.57 1.64
N ARG A 297 14.63 9.11 2.80
CA ARG A 297 13.68 9.60 3.80
C ARG A 297 13.55 11.11 3.71
N TYR A 298 12.34 11.60 3.91
CA TYR A 298 11.98 12.99 3.80
C TYR A 298 11.38 13.50 5.10
N SER A 299 11.68 14.74 5.49
CA SER A 299 11.13 15.36 6.70
C SER A 299 10.89 16.85 6.54
N VAL A 300 9.93 17.38 7.29
CA VAL A 300 9.69 18.84 7.39
C VAL A 300 10.77 19.51 8.27
N LEU A 301 11.43 18.74 9.14
CA LEU A 301 12.53 19.22 9.99
C LEU A 301 13.87 18.87 9.35
N ASP A 302 14.86 19.74 9.56
CA ASP A 302 16.24 19.45 9.20
C ASP A 302 16.84 18.52 10.26
N LYS A 303 17.18 17.30 9.84
CA LYS A 303 17.78 16.27 10.69
C LYS A 303 18.70 15.36 9.88
N PRO A 304 19.74 14.77 10.51
CA PRO A 304 20.64 13.85 9.84
C PRO A 304 19.90 12.71 9.13
N ASP A 305 20.38 12.30 7.96
CA ASP A 305 19.84 11.19 7.14
C ASP A 305 18.40 11.39 6.60
N PHE A 306 17.89 12.62 6.59
CA PHE A 306 16.64 13.00 5.93
C PHE A 306 16.87 14.14 4.94
N LYS A 307 16.13 14.12 3.83
CA LYS A 307 16.00 15.29 2.94
C LYS A 307 14.87 16.18 3.46
N VAL A 308 15.11 17.48 3.46
CA VAL A 308 14.11 18.47 3.86
C VAL A 308 13.05 18.59 2.76
N LEU A 309 11.76 18.53 3.13
CA LEU A 309 10.61 18.69 2.23
C LEU A 309 10.23 20.16 1.97
N LYS A 310 10.76 21.08 2.77
CA LYS A 310 10.49 22.51 2.62
C LYS A 310 11.21 23.07 1.39
N VAL A 311 10.56 24.03 0.74
CA VAL A 311 11.13 24.82 -0.35
C VAL A 311 12.33 25.60 0.17
N ASN A 312 13.45 25.54 -0.56
CA ASN A 312 14.60 26.40 -0.26
C ASN A 312 14.52 27.67 -1.11
N PHE A 313 14.20 28.81 -0.47
CA PHE A 313 13.96 30.10 -1.13
C PHE A 313 15.16 30.66 -1.90
N PHE A 314 16.39 30.21 -1.59
CA PHE A 314 17.61 30.60 -2.31
C PHE A 314 17.97 29.66 -3.48
N LYS A 315 17.31 28.49 -3.56
CA LYS A 315 17.53 27.50 -4.63
C LYS A 315 16.34 27.41 -5.59
N GLU A 316 15.13 27.44 -5.05
CA GLU A 316 13.85 27.32 -5.75
C GLU A 316 13.15 28.68 -5.74
N ILE A 317 13.78 29.68 -6.37
CA ILE A 317 13.44 31.10 -6.23
C ILE A 317 12.00 31.37 -6.62
N ALA A 318 11.56 30.91 -7.80
CA ALA A 318 10.21 31.15 -8.29
C ALA A 318 9.14 30.50 -7.39
N VAL A 319 9.35 29.24 -6.98
CA VAL A 319 8.43 28.52 -6.07
C VAL A 319 8.36 29.19 -4.71
N GLY A 320 9.52 29.60 -4.15
CA GLY A 320 9.58 30.32 -2.89
C GLY A 320 8.89 31.69 -2.96
N PHE A 321 9.06 32.40 -4.07
CA PHE A 321 8.40 33.67 -4.32
C PHE A 321 6.88 33.52 -4.43
N GLU A 322 6.37 32.55 -5.20
CA GLU A 322 4.93 32.26 -5.28
C GLU A 322 4.33 31.94 -3.90
N LEU A 323 5.08 31.24 -3.04
CA LEU A 323 4.65 30.98 -1.67
C LEU A 323 4.55 32.29 -0.85
N ILE A 324 5.53 33.19 -0.95
CA ILE A 324 5.45 34.52 -0.30
C ILE A 324 4.27 35.33 -0.86
N CYS A 325 4.08 35.34 -2.17
CA CYS A 325 2.95 36.04 -2.80
C CYS A 325 1.60 35.53 -2.29
N SER A 326 1.47 34.21 -2.10
CA SER A 326 0.24 33.62 -1.55
C SER A 326 -0.06 34.07 -0.12
N LEU A 327 0.98 34.35 0.68
CA LEU A 327 0.86 34.83 2.06
C LEU A 327 0.60 36.34 2.16
N LEU A 328 0.98 37.10 1.14
CA LEU A 328 0.81 38.56 1.07
C LEU A 328 -0.40 38.99 0.23
N ALA A 329 -1.18 38.04 -0.31
CA ALA A 329 -2.24 38.31 -1.28
C ALA A 329 -3.35 39.25 -0.76
N ASP A 330 -3.60 39.25 0.56
CA ASP A 330 -4.65 40.05 1.20
C ASP A 330 -4.16 41.43 1.68
N GLU A 331 -2.86 41.75 1.50
CA GLU A 331 -2.28 43.01 1.96
C GLU A 331 -2.62 44.18 1.02
N GLY A 332 -2.97 45.34 1.61
CA GLY A 332 -3.60 46.46 0.88
C GLY A 332 -2.67 47.50 0.24
N GLY A 333 -1.34 47.42 0.47
CA GLY A 333 -0.39 48.44 0.03
C GLY A 333 -0.08 48.39 -1.47
N ASP A 334 -0.03 49.54 -2.15
CA ASP A 334 0.24 49.59 -3.60
C ASP A 334 1.64 49.06 -3.97
N TYR A 335 2.65 49.30 -3.12
CA TYR A 335 3.99 48.71 -3.29
C TYR A 335 3.98 47.18 -3.17
N ILE A 336 3.10 46.61 -2.34
CA ILE A 336 2.91 45.16 -2.18
C ILE A 336 2.28 44.60 -3.45
N LYS A 337 1.25 45.25 -4.00
CA LYS A 337 0.63 44.82 -5.27
C LYS A 337 1.64 44.83 -6.42
N SER A 338 2.50 45.85 -6.50
CA SER A 338 3.59 45.90 -7.47
C SER A 338 4.58 44.74 -7.28
N PHE A 339 4.95 44.43 -6.03
CA PHE A 339 5.81 43.29 -5.71
C PHE A 339 5.16 41.96 -6.10
N LEU A 340 3.87 41.75 -5.78
CA LEU A 340 3.11 40.54 -6.12
C LEU A 340 3.01 40.28 -7.64
N ALA A 341 3.12 41.32 -8.46
CA ALA A 341 3.05 41.24 -9.91
C ALA A 341 4.37 40.86 -10.59
N VAL A 342 5.48 40.82 -9.84
CA VAL A 342 6.82 40.51 -10.36
C VAL A 342 6.90 39.06 -10.85
N ASP A 343 7.54 38.83 -11.99
CA ASP A 343 7.84 37.48 -12.48
C ASP A 343 9.30 37.08 -12.19
N LEU A 344 9.51 36.01 -11.42
CA LEU A 344 10.82 35.43 -11.12
C LEU A 344 11.06 34.06 -11.79
N GLN A 345 10.20 33.64 -12.73
CA GLN A 345 10.43 32.43 -13.53
C GLN A 345 11.69 32.57 -14.39
N GLU A 346 12.53 31.52 -14.41
CA GLU A 346 13.77 31.54 -15.18
C GLU A 346 13.45 31.47 -16.69
N PRO A 347 13.83 32.48 -17.48
CA PRO A 347 13.58 32.48 -18.92
C PRO A 347 14.58 31.57 -19.65
N ASP A 348 14.26 31.21 -20.89
CA ASP A 348 15.20 30.47 -21.75
C ASP A 348 16.52 31.26 -21.92
N THR A 349 17.63 30.58 -21.61
CA THR A 349 19.01 31.05 -21.75
C THR A 349 19.36 31.56 -23.15
N SER A 350 18.63 31.14 -24.20
CA SER A 350 18.79 31.65 -25.56
C SER A 350 18.43 33.15 -25.67
N ASN A 351 17.50 33.62 -24.84
CA ASN A 351 17.09 35.03 -24.75
C ASN A 351 17.97 35.80 -23.76
N LYS A 352 19.17 36.17 -24.20
CA LYS A 352 20.18 36.86 -23.37
C LYS A 352 19.66 38.12 -22.67
N SER A 353 18.77 38.87 -23.31
CA SER A 353 18.21 40.12 -22.78
C SER A 353 17.24 39.84 -21.62
N ALA A 354 16.33 38.88 -21.79
CA ALA A 354 15.42 38.45 -20.73
C ALA A 354 16.18 37.80 -19.57
N TYR A 355 17.16 36.94 -19.88
CA TYR A 355 18.01 36.28 -18.88
C TYR A 355 18.78 37.30 -18.03
N THR A 356 19.33 38.34 -18.65
CA THR A 356 20.00 39.45 -17.94
C THR A 356 19.08 40.19 -16.97
N ARG A 357 17.84 40.50 -17.39
CA ARG A 357 16.84 41.14 -16.51
C ARG A 357 16.49 40.20 -15.35
N TRP A 358 16.20 38.94 -15.64
CA TRP A 358 15.90 37.93 -14.63
C TRP A 358 17.02 37.76 -13.60
N GLN A 359 18.29 37.68 -14.03
CA GLN A 359 19.42 37.56 -13.10
C GLN A 359 19.50 38.74 -12.12
N ARG A 360 19.23 39.96 -12.59
CA ARG A 360 19.20 41.16 -11.75
C ARG A 360 18.06 41.12 -10.73
N LYS A 361 16.83 40.82 -11.19
CA LYS A 361 15.65 40.64 -10.33
C LYS A 361 15.87 39.56 -9.27
N SER A 362 16.33 38.40 -9.71
CA SER A 362 16.64 37.25 -8.85
C SER A 362 17.71 37.58 -7.80
N ALA A 363 18.76 38.31 -8.16
CA ALA A 363 19.79 38.73 -7.21
C ALA A 363 19.28 39.78 -6.21
N ALA A 364 18.50 40.76 -6.66
CA ALA A 364 17.89 41.77 -5.79
C ALA A 364 16.91 41.12 -4.81
N TYR A 365 16.03 40.23 -5.29
CA TYR A 365 15.08 39.52 -4.45
C TYR A 365 15.76 38.64 -3.39
N GLN A 366 16.85 37.96 -3.74
CA GLN A 366 17.64 37.19 -2.75
C GLN A 366 18.29 38.09 -1.69
N CYS A 367 18.56 39.36 -2.00
CA CYS A 367 18.98 40.33 -0.99
C CYS A 367 17.81 40.70 -0.07
N CYS A 368 16.60 40.88 -0.60
CA CYS A 368 15.39 41.09 0.21
C CYS A 368 15.13 39.91 1.17
N LEU A 369 15.28 38.66 0.71
CA LEU A 369 15.18 37.47 1.56
C LEU A 369 16.15 37.53 2.75
N LYS A 370 17.41 37.90 2.50
CA LYS A 370 18.40 38.06 3.55
C LYS A 370 18.02 39.19 4.52
N SER A 371 17.60 40.35 4.00
CA SER A 371 17.17 41.49 4.83
C SER A 371 15.94 41.15 5.68
N ALA A 372 15.04 40.29 5.20
CA ALA A 372 13.90 39.77 5.92
C ALA A 372 14.25 38.70 6.98
N GLY A 373 15.54 38.37 7.15
CA GLY A 373 16.03 37.44 8.18
C GLY A 373 16.06 35.96 7.77
N PHE A 374 15.88 35.63 6.49
CA PHE A 374 16.04 34.25 6.02
C PHE A 374 17.49 33.78 6.17
N THR A 375 17.68 32.55 6.62
CA THR A 375 19.02 31.96 6.79
C THR A 375 19.66 31.68 5.43
N VAL A 376 20.77 32.37 5.14
CA VAL A 376 21.51 32.23 3.89
C VAL A 376 22.31 30.92 3.88
N PRO A 377 22.27 30.13 2.79
CA PRO A 377 23.09 28.94 2.66
C PRO A 377 24.60 29.24 2.75
N VAL A 378 25.37 28.28 3.27
CA VAL A 378 26.83 28.43 3.37
C VAL A 378 27.45 28.63 1.99
N ASN A 379 28.32 29.63 1.85
CA ASN A 379 28.98 30.00 0.59
C ASN A 379 28.02 30.40 -0.55
N HIS A 380 26.78 30.79 -0.23
CA HIS A 380 25.84 31.28 -1.24
C HIS A 380 26.36 32.54 -1.94
N LYS A 381 26.24 32.56 -3.26
CA LYS A 381 26.64 33.68 -4.12
C LYS A 381 25.54 33.97 -5.12
N VAL A 382 25.43 35.23 -5.49
CA VAL A 382 24.55 35.69 -6.56
C VAL A 382 25.38 36.26 -7.69
N SER A 383 24.95 36.02 -8.93
CA SER A 383 25.59 36.55 -10.13
C SER A 383 24.60 37.28 -11.00
N PHE A 384 24.97 38.48 -11.45
CA PHE A 384 24.17 39.28 -12.37
C PHE A 384 25.06 40.19 -13.21
N MET A 385 24.55 40.67 -14.34
CA MET A 385 25.29 41.63 -15.15
C MET A 385 25.10 43.05 -14.57
N GLY A 386 26.14 43.55 -13.92
CA GLY A 386 26.24 44.95 -13.48
C GLY A 386 26.73 45.89 -14.59
N ASN A 387 27.15 47.10 -14.22
CA ASN A 387 27.83 48.04 -15.10
C ASN A 387 29.06 48.61 -14.40
N LYS A 388 30.19 48.75 -15.10
CA LYS A 388 31.45 49.27 -14.53
C LYS A 388 31.31 50.63 -13.85
N ASP A 389 30.45 51.49 -14.41
CA ASP A 389 30.19 52.84 -13.89
C ASP A 389 29.45 52.80 -12.55
N ILE A 390 28.71 51.71 -12.27
CA ILE A 390 28.05 51.45 -10.98
C ILE A 390 28.99 50.68 -10.06
N ASN A 391 29.61 49.61 -10.57
CA ASN A 391 30.45 48.67 -9.80
C ASN A 391 31.58 49.37 -9.03
N SER A 392 32.13 50.45 -9.60
CA SER A 392 33.21 51.25 -9.01
C SER A 392 32.75 52.25 -7.94
N LYS A 393 31.44 52.52 -7.82
CA LYS A 393 30.86 53.51 -6.90
C LYS A 393 30.35 52.92 -5.57
N ILE A 394 30.34 51.60 -5.43
CA ILE A 394 29.61 50.93 -4.33
C ILE A 394 30.46 50.72 -3.08
N ILE A 395 31.73 50.32 -3.25
CA ILE A 395 32.65 50.08 -2.14
C ILE A 395 33.92 50.88 -2.40
N ASP A 396 34.24 51.80 -1.50
CA ASP A 396 35.45 52.61 -1.62
C ASP A 396 36.70 51.72 -1.63
N GLY A 397 37.55 51.90 -2.65
CA GLY A 397 38.77 51.10 -2.86
C GLY A 397 38.57 49.66 -3.36
N LYS A 398 37.35 49.22 -3.72
CA LYS A 398 37.11 47.86 -4.24
C LYS A 398 36.08 47.83 -5.38
N GLU A 399 36.54 47.53 -6.59
CA GLU A 399 35.64 47.22 -7.72
C GLU A 399 35.04 45.82 -7.51
N ILE A 400 33.72 45.75 -7.37
CA ILE A 400 33.00 44.48 -7.34
C ILE A 400 32.65 44.03 -8.77
N ASP A 401 32.78 42.73 -9.04
CA ASP A 401 32.37 42.14 -10.32
C ASP A 401 31.23 41.14 -10.10
N PRO A 402 29.95 41.60 -10.12
CA PRO A 402 28.80 40.73 -9.91
C PRO A 402 28.69 39.59 -10.95
N SER A 403 29.36 39.70 -12.11
CA SER A 403 29.32 38.65 -13.14
C SER A 403 30.06 37.38 -12.71
N ARG A 404 31.01 37.49 -11.77
CA ARG A 404 31.81 36.35 -11.25
C ARG A 404 31.20 35.68 -10.03
N GLY A 405 30.04 36.15 -9.59
CA GLY A 405 29.39 35.68 -8.36
C GLY A 405 29.97 36.37 -7.12
N ILE A 406 29.15 37.20 -6.49
CA ILE A 406 29.49 37.95 -5.28
C ILE A 406 28.69 37.45 -4.07
N ARG A 407 29.17 37.76 -2.87
CA ARG A 407 28.43 37.41 -1.63
C ARG A 407 27.17 38.27 -1.52
N LEU A 408 26.15 37.77 -0.82
CA LEU A 408 24.93 38.54 -0.60
C LEU A 408 25.18 39.86 0.14
N ASP A 409 26.18 39.98 1.02
CA ASP A 409 26.53 41.29 1.62
C ASP A 409 26.92 42.34 0.57
N GLU A 410 27.78 41.96 -0.37
CA GLU A 410 28.24 42.84 -1.45
C GLU A 410 27.11 43.14 -2.43
N ALA A 411 26.25 42.16 -2.71
CA ALA A 411 25.07 42.35 -3.53
C ALA A 411 24.04 43.26 -2.85
N THR A 412 23.83 43.14 -1.54
CA THR A 412 22.96 44.05 -0.77
C THR A 412 23.49 45.48 -0.87
N SER A 413 24.79 45.72 -0.65
CA SER A 413 25.36 47.06 -0.84
C SER A 413 25.18 47.60 -2.26
N PHE A 414 25.33 46.74 -3.28
CA PHE A 414 25.07 47.11 -4.68
C PHE A 414 23.62 47.56 -4.86
N TRP A 415 22.65 46.75 -4.43
CA TRP A 415 21.23 47.04 -4.66
C TRP A 415 20.72 48.20 -3.81
N THR A 416 21.23 48.39 -2.60
CA THR A 416 20.95 49.59 -1.78
C THR A 416 21.44 50.85 -2.47
N TRP A 417 22.67 50.84 -3.00
CA TRP A 417 23.18 52.00 -3.75
C TRP A 417 22.31 52.30 -4.98
N VAL A 418 21.91 51.27 -5.74
CA VAL A 418 21.01 51.41 -6.90
C VAL A 418 19.65 51.98 -6.47
N ALA A 419 19.09 51.54 -5.34
CA ALA A 419 17.82 52.02 -4.84
C ALA A 419 17.87 53.50 -4.42
N GLU A 420 18.98 53.94 -3.80
CA GLU A 420 19.17 55.30 -3.30
C GLU A 420 19.61 56.31 -4.38
N ASN A 421 20.22 55.83 -5.48
CA ASN A 421 20.84 56.68 -6.51
C ASN A 421 20.15 56.55 -7.88
N GLN A 422 18.83 56.38 -7.93
CA GLN A 422 18.08 56.24 -9.19
C GLN A 422 18.19 57.47 -10.10
N ASP A 423 18.49 58.65 -9.54
CA ASP A 423 18.73 59.90 -10.26
C ASP A 423 20.17 60.05 -10.79
N ASP A 424 21.06 59.08 -10.56
CA ASP A 424 22.44 59.12 -11.08
C ASP A 424 22.44 59.25 -12.62
N ALA A 425 23.39 60.03 -13.14
CA ALA A 425 23.52 60.32 -14.57
C ALA A 425 23.59 59.03 -15.42
N PHE A 426 24.11 57.94 -14.87
CA PHE A 426 24.13 56.63 -15.52
C PHE A 426 22.73 56.18 -15.97
N PHE A 427 21.73 56.23 -15.09
CA PHE A 427 20.39 55.72 -15.39
C PHE A 427 19.66 56.57 -16.43
N THR A 428 19.83 57.90 -16.34
CA THR A 428 19.26 58.85 -17.29
C THR A 428 19.89 58.67 -18.68
N GLU A 429 21.22 58.51 -18.75
CA GLU A 429 21.94 58.26 -20.00
C GLU A 429 21.59 56.90 -20.59
N TYR A 430 21.46 55.86 -19.76
CA TYR A 430 21.09 54.53 -20.22
C TYR A 430 19.71 54.53 -20.89
N LYS A 431 18.72 55.18 -20.28
CA LYS A 431 17.36 55.32 -20.84
C LYS A 431 17.39 56.07 -22.17
N ARG A 432 18.13 57.18 -22.24
CA ARG A 432 18.30 57.98 -23.46
C ARG A 432 18.91 57.16 -24.60
N LYS A 433 19.90 56.32 -24.31
CA LYS A 433 20.63 55.53 -25.31
C LYS A 433 19.88 54.28 -25.78
N ASN A 434 19.23 53.56 -24.87
CA ASN A 434 18.65 52.25 -25.17
C ASN A 434 17.13 52.29 -25.39
N GLY A 435 16.48 53.43 -25.14
CA GLY A 435 15.02 53.59 -25.29
C GLY A 435 14.19 52.88 -24.22
N HIS A 436 14.84 52.29 -23.22
CA HIS A 436 14.20 51.60 -22.10
C HIS A 436 15.05 51.76 -20.84
N GLU A 437 14.45 51.52 -19.67
CA GLU A 437 15.12 51.71 -18.39
C GLU A 437 16.08 50.55 -18.07
N TRP A 438 17.14 50.87 -17.31
CA TRP A 438 18.04 49.85 -16.78
C TRP A 438 17.38 49.12 -15.60
N ILE A 439 16.72 49.88 -14.72
CA ILE A 439 15.86 49.38 -13.64
C ILE A 439 14.45 49.28 -14.23
N ASP A 440 14.04 48.08 -14.62
CA ASP A 440 12.68 47.85 -15.12
C ASP A 440 11.65 47.87 -13.96
N GLU A 441 10.37 47.93 -14.29
CA GLU A 441 9.28 48.05 -13.30
C GLU A 441 9.30 46.93 -12.26
N ASP A 442 9.58 45.69 -12.68
CA ASP A 442 9.71 44.55 -11.77
C ASP A 442 10.90 44.71 -10.80
N LEU A 443 12.06 45.15 -11.30
CA LEU A 443 13.22 45.39 -10.45
C LEU A 443 12.99 46.56 -9.49
N LYS A 444 12.30 47.62 -9.93
CA LYS A 444 11.87 48.72 -9.04
C LYS A 444 10.94 48.18 -7.94
N ALA A 445 9.97 47.35 -8.30
CA ALA A 445 9.03 46.77 -7.33
C ALA A 445 9.75 45.93 -6.27
N ILE A 446 10.78 45.17 -6.64
CA ILE A 446 11.64 44.44 -5.69
C ILE A 446 12.45 45.39 -4.80
N LEU A 447 13.01 46.47 -5.35
CA LEU A 447 13.89 47.38 -4.61
C LEU A 447 13.12 48.28 -3.63
N VAL A 448 11.85 48.58 -3.90
CA VAL A 448 10.97 49.38 -3.04
C VAL A 448 10.38 48.57 -1.89
N PHE A 449 10.19 47.26 -2.09
CA PHE A 449 9.64 46.33 -1.11
C PHE A 449 10.68 45.96 -0.05
#